data_AF-A0A7K6LBW6-F1
#
_entry.id   AF-A0A7K6LBW6-F1
#
_cell.length_a   1.000
_cell.length_b   1.000
_cell.length_c   1.000
_cell.angle_alpha   90.00
_cell.angle_beta   90.00
_cell.angle_gamma   90.00
#
_symmetry.space_group_name_H-M   'P 1'
#
loop_
_entity.id
_entity.type
_entity.pdbx_description
1 polymer ?
#
loop_
_entity_poly.entity_id
_entity_poly.type
_entity_poly.pdbx_seq_one_letter_code
_entity_poly.pdbx_strand_id
1 'polypeptide(L)'
;RFSSVFPSLNMAVKRREQTLQDYKRLQSKVEKYEEKERTGPVLAKLHQAREELRPVKEDFEAKNKQLLEEMPKFYSSRIDYFKPSFESLVRAQVVYYTEMHKIFGDLTAQIDRPGLSDEQRERENDAKLSELRALSIVADD
;
A
#
# COMPACT_ATOMS: atom_id res chain seq x y z
N ARG A 1 -2.84 -3.83 -1.29
CA ARG A 1 -3.22 -4.09 -2.71
C ARG A 1 -2.03 -3.96 -3.66
N PHE A 2 -1.23 -2.89 -3.62
CA PHE A 2 -0.04 -2.81 -4.48
C PHE A 2 1.05 -3.84 -4.07
N SER A 3 1.28 -3.98 -2.75
CA SER A 3 2.24 -4.95 -2.18
C SER A 3 1.93 -6.42 -2.51
N SER A 4 0.66 -6.79 -2.70
CA SER A 4 0.26 -8.17 -2.96
C SER A 4 0.62 -8.66 -4.38
N VAL A 5 1.04 -7.77 -5.29
CA VAL A 5 1.49 -8.13 -6.65
C VAL A 5 2.95 -8.60 -6.68
N PHE A 6 3.77 -8.16 -5.72
CA PHE A 6 5.20 -8.50 -5.70
C PHE A 6 5.50 -10.00 -5.61
N PRO A 7 4.79 -10.81 -4.79
CA PRO A 7 5.04 -12.25 -4.74
C PRO A 7 4.86 -12.94 -6.09
N SER A 8 3.81 -12.63 -6.85
CA SER A 8 3.58 -13.25 -8.15
C SER A 8 4.61 -12.79 -9.19
N LEU A 9 4.97 -11.51 -9.19
CA LEU A 9 6.01 -10.93 -10.05
C LEU A 9 7.38 -11.58 -9.77
N ASN A 10 7.76 -11.71 -8.51
CA ASN A 10 9.01 -12.38 -8.09
C ASN A 10 9.03 -13.85 -8.53
N MET A 11 7.90 -14.54 -8.44
CA MET A 11 7.78 -15.92 -8.94
C MET A 11 7.91 -15.99 -10.47
N ALA A 12 7.38 -15.03 -11.22
CA ALA A 12 7.54 -14.97 -12.67
C ALA A 12 9.01 -14.74 -13.07
N VAL A 13 9.71 -13.82 -12.39
CA VAL A 13 11.15 -13.60 -12.57
C VAL A 13 11.95 -14.87 -12.28
N LYS A 14 11.68 -15.54 -11.15
CA LYS A 14 12.33 -16.82 -10.81
C LYS A 14 12.10 -17.89 -11.88
N ARG A 15 10.88 -18.04 -12.39
CA ARG A 15 10.57 -19.01 -13.46
C ARG A 15 11.30 -18.68 -14.77
N ARG A 16 11.37 -17.41 -15.15
CA ARG A 16 12.13 -16.96 -16.32
C ARG A 16 13.63 -17.25 -16.16
N GLU A 17 14.18 -17.02 -14.97
CA GLU A 17 15.59 -17.32 -14.68
C GLU A 17 15.90 -18.82 -14.73
N GLN A 18 15.01 -19.65 -14.19
CA GLN A 18 15.13 -21.10 -14.30
C GLN A 18 15.15 -21.57 -15.76
N THR A 19 14.18 -21.12 -16.58
CA THR A 19 14.15 -21.50 -18.00
C THR A 19 15.37 -20.95 -18.75
N LEU A 20 15.90 -19.77 -18.39
CA LEU A 20 17.14 -19.24 -18.96
C LEU A 20 18.35 -20.15 -18.70
N GLN A 21 18.47 -20.69 -17.48
CA GLN A 21 19.55 -21.62 -17.13
C GLN A 21 19.45 -22.91 -17.95
N ASP A 22 18.25 -23.46 -18.09
CA ASP A 22 18.00 -24.64 -18.91
C ASP A 22 18.27 -24.39 -20.40
N TYR A 23 17.82 -23.24 -20.92
CA TYR A 23 18.12 -22.80 -22.28
C TYR A 23 19.64 -22.73 -22.52
N LYS A 24 20.40 -22.06 -21.64
CA LYS A 24 21.86 -21.96 -21.75
C LYS A 24 22.53 -23.32 -21.73
N ARG A 25 22.10 -24.23 -20.86
CA ARG A 25 22.64 -25.59 -20.76
C ARG A 25 22.47 -26.38 -22.06
N LEU A 26 21.27 -26.34 -22.65
CA LEU A 26 20.99 -27.03 -23.91
C LEU A 26 21.65 -26.34 -25.11
N GLN A 27 21.72 -25.01 -25.09
CA GLN A 27 22.42 -24.21 -26.11
C GLN A 27 23.91 -24.60 -26.17
N SER A 28 24.58 -24.70 -25.02
CA SER A 28 25.97 -25.19 -24.96
C SER A 28 26.11 -26.66 -25.42
N LYS A 29 25.08 -27.49 -25.28
CA LYS A 29 25.10 -28.86 -25.83
C LYS A 29 25.04 -28.84 -27.36
N VAL A 30 24.25 -27.95 -27.96
CA VAL A 30 24.18 -27.75 -29.42
C VAL A 30 25.53 -27.24 -29.94
N GLU A 31 26.08 -26.18 -29.35
CA GLU A 31 27.38 -25.60 -29.74
C GLU A 31 28.51 -26.65 -29.73
N LYS A 32 28.56 -27.49 -28.69
CA LYS A 32 29.51 -28.60 -28.58
C LYS A 32 29.41 -29.65 -29.71
N TYR A 33 28.25 -29.82 -30.33
CA TYR A 33 28.09 -30.71 -31.49
C TYR A 33 28.34 -29.99 -32.81
N GLU A 34 28.12 -28.68 -32.87
CA GLU A 34 28.43 -27.85 -34.04
C GLU A 34 29.94 -27.69 -34.28
N GLU A 35 30.73 -27.66 -33.20
CA GLU A 35 32.21 -27.60 -33.25
C GLU A 35 32.87 -28.93 -33.66
N LYS A 36 32.14 -30.05 -33.64
CA LYS A 36 32.67 -31.36 -33.99
C LYS A 36 32.68 -31.60 -35.49
N GLU A 37 33.55 -32.50 -35.95
CA GLU A 37 33.57 -32.92 -37.34
C GLU A 37 32.20 -33.45 -37.80
N ARG A 38 31.81 -33.09 -39.03
CA ARG A 38 30.50 -33.38 -39.63
C ARG A 38 30.39 -34.83 -40.12
N THR A 39 30.51 -35.76 -39.19
CA THR A 39 30.23 -37.17 -39.42
C THR A 39 28.73 -37.46 -39.28
N GLY A 40 28.23 -38.51 -39.94
CA GLY A 40 26.82 -38.91 -39.85
C GLY A 40 26.29 -39.02 -38.41
N PRO A 41 26.99 -39.72 -37.49
CA PRO A 41 26.59 -39.81 -36.08
C PRO A 41 26.55 -38.47 -35.34
N VAL A 42 27.46 -37.54 -35.66
CA VAL A 42 27.49 -36.19 -35.06
C VAL A 42 26.31 -35.36 -35.56
N LEU A 43 25.99 -35.43 -36.85
CA LEU A 43 24.84 -34.72 -37.44
C LEU A 43 23.51 -35.19 -36.84
N ALA A 44 23.34 -36.50 -36.60
CA ALA A 44 22.16 -37.04 -35.94
C ALA A 44 22.02 -36.51 -34.50
N LYS A 45 23.11 -36.49 -33.72
CA LYS A 45 23.12 -35.94 -32.35
C LYS A 45 22.89 -34.43 -32.31
N LEU A 46 23.43 -33.69 -33.28
CA LEU A 46 23.19 -32.26 -33.42
C LEU A 46 21.71 -31.98 -33.68
N HIS A 47 21.08 -32.73 -34.60
CA HIS A 47 19.66 -32.60 -34.88
C HIS A 47 18.81 -32.87 -33.63
N GLN A 48 19.08 -33.97 -32.91
CA GLN A 48 18.40 -34.28 -31.66
C GLN A 48 18.58 -33.18 -30.61
N ALA A 49 19.80 -32.65 -30.42
CA ALA A 49 20.06 -31.58 -29.47
C ALA A 49 19.32 -30.28 -29.83
N ARG A 50 19.15 -29.98 -31.12
CA ARG A 50 18.36 -28.83 -31.58
C ARG A 50 16.87 -29.02 -31.32
N GLU A 51 16.34 -30.22 -31.55
CA GLU A 51 14.95 -30.55 -31.24
C GLU A 51 14.65 -30.47 -29.73
N GLU A 52 15.59 -30.90 -28.88
CA GLU A 52 15.50 -30.73 -27.42
C GLU A 52 15.56 -29.25 -26.99
N LEU A 53 16.38 -28.44 -27.66
CA LEU A 53 16.56 -27.01 -27.34
C LEU A 53 15.32 -26.17 -27.68
N ARG A 54 14.70 -26.45 -28.83
CA ARG A 54 13.61 -25.65 -29.40
C ARG A 54 12.49 -25.28 -28.40
N PRO A 55 11.82 -26.24 -27.74
CA PRO A 55 10.73 -25.91 -26.80
C PRO A 55 11.21 -25.13 -25.58
N VAL A 56 12.43 -25.34 -25.12
CA VAL A 56 12.99 -24.61 -23.96
C VAL A 56 13.33 -23.17 -24.33
N LYS A 57 13.84 -22.95 -25.54
CA LYS A 57 14.06 -21.60 -26.08
C LYS A 57 12.74 -20.84 -26.22
N GLU A 58 11.73 -21.47 -26.80
CA GLU A 58 10.39 -20.86 -26.97
C GLU A 58 9.76 -20.48 -25.61
N ASP A 59 9.82 -21.36 -24.61
CA ASP A 59 9.34 -21.08 -23.24
C ASP A 59 10.10 -19.93 -22.58
N PHE A 60 11.43 -19.88 -22.72
CA PHE A 60 12.24 -18.77 -22.20
C PHE A 60 11.85 -17.45 -22.87
N GLU A 61 11.78 -17.42 -24.20
CA GLU A 61 11.46 -16.22 -24.97
C GLU A 61 10.06 -15.70 -24.64
N ALA A 62 9.08 -16.59 -24.48
CA ALA A 62 7.73 -16.23 -24.07
C ALA A 62 7.72 -15.56 -22.67
N LYS A 63 8.34 -16.19 -21.66
CA LYS A 63 8.43 -15.65 -20.30
C LYS A 63 9.23 -14.34 -20.25
N ASN A 64 10.31 -14.26 -21.02
CA ASN A 64 11.16 -13.07 -21.08
C ASN A 64 10.41 -11.89 -21.71
N LYS A 65 9.70 -12.13 -22.83
CA LYS A 65 8.87 -11.12 -23.48
C LYS A 65 7.77 -10.61 -22.56
N GLN A 66 7.06 -11.52 -21.88
CA GLN A 66 6.02 -11.15 -20.91
C GLN A 66 6.57 -10.21 -19.83
N LEU A 67 7.71 -10.55 -19.21
CA LEU A 67 8.31 -9.70 -18.18
C LEU A 67 8.77 -8.35 -18.71
N LEU A 68 9.35 -8.30 -19.92
CA LEU A 68 9.77 -7.05 -20.55
C LEU A 68 8.58 -6.12 -20.83
N GLU A 69 7.40 -6.66 -21.13
CA GLU A 69 6.19 -5.90 -21.36
C GLU A 69 5.49 -5.48 -20.06
N GLU A 70 5.45 -6.35 -19.04
CA GLU A 70 4.71 -6.13 -17.80
C GLU A 70 5.48 -5.29 -16.77
N MET A 71 6.79 -5.49 -16.64
CA MET A 71 7.60 -4.79 -15.62
C MET A 71 7.54 -3.26 -15.74
N PRO A 72 7.66 -2.64 -16.93
CA PRO A 72 7.56 -1.19 -17.08
C PRO A 72 6.14 -0.66 -16.76
N LYS A 73 5.10 -1.43 -17.12
CA LYS A 73 3.71 -1.08 -16.82
C LYS A 73 3.46 -1.11 -15.31
N PHE A 74 3.94 -2.15 -14.63
CA PHE A 74 3.87 -2.25 -13.17
C PHE A 74 4.66 -1.13 -12.48
N TYR A 75 5.86 -0.80 -12.97
CA TYR A 75 6.61 0.32 -12.42
C TYR A 75 5.82 1.62 -12.56
N SER A 76 5.23 1.89 -13.72
CA SER A 76 4.48 3.12 -13.98
C SER A 76 3.23 3.25 -13.10
N SER A 77 2.51 2.15 -12.85
CA SER A 77 1.30 2.15 -12.00
C SER A 77 1.55 2.53 -10.53
N ARG A 78 2.81 2.58 -10.08
CA ARG A 78 3.17 3.09 -8.75
C ARG A 78 2.62 4.51 -8.53
N ILE A 79 2.63 5.36 -9.56
CA ILE A 79 2.16 6.75 -9.45
C ILE A 79 0.66 6.75 -9.20
N ASP A 80 -0.08 5.95 -9.97
CA ASP A 80 -1.54 5.82 -9.85
C ASP A 80 -1.97 5.23 -8.50
N TYR A 81 -1.11 4.45 -7.86
CA TYR A 81 -1.35 3.94 -6.51
C TYR A 81 -1.00 4.98 -5.44
N PHE A 82 0.23 5.50 -5.47
CA PHE A 82 0.76 6.33 -4.38
C PHE A 82 0.16 7.73 -4.36
N LYS A 83 -0.05 8.37 -5.51
CA LYS A 83 -0.57 9.74 -5.57
C LYS A 83 -1.92 9.91 -4.86
N PRO A 84 -3.00 9.15 -5.20
CA PRO A 84 -4.27 9.27 -4.49
C PRO A 84 -4.21 8.74 -3.05
N SER A 85 -3.34 7.77 -2.75
CA SER A 85 -3.16 7.27 -1.39
C SER A 85 -2.59 8.35 -0.46
N PHE A 86 -1.54 9.05 -0.90
CA PHE A 86 -0.96 10.16 -0.15
C PHE A 86 -1.92 11.34 -0.07
N GLU A 87 -2.60 11.68 -1.16
CA GLU A 87 -3.61 12.74 -1.14
C GLU A 87 -4.72 12.45 -0.13
N SER A 88 -5.22 11.21 -0.10
CA SER A 88 -6.24 10.77 0.85
C SER A 88 -5.74 10.85 2.30
N LEU A 89 -4.49 10.44 2.55
CA LEU A 89 -3.87 10.53 3.87
C LEU A 89 -3.77 11.99 4.34
N VAL A 90 -3.25 12.89 3.49
CA VAL A 90 -3.13 14.32 3.81
C VAL A 90 -4.51 14.93 4.05
N ARG A 91 -5.51 14.63 3.21
CA ARG A 91 -6.89 15.10 3.42
C ARG A 91 -7.46 14.63 4.75
N ALA A 92 -7.27 13.36 5.11
CA ALA A 92 -7.72 12.83 6.39
C ALA A 92 -7.04 13.54 7.57
N GLN A 93 -5.74 13.82 7.48
CA GLN A 93 -4.99 14.58 8.49
C GLN A 93 -5.48 16.02 8.60
N VAL A 94 -5.70 16.72 7.48
CA VAL A 94 -6.24 18.08 7.47
C VAL A 94 -7.59 18.13 8.18
N VAL A 95 -8.50 17.19 7.88
CA VAL A 95 -9.80 17.10 8.56
C VAL A 95 -9.60 16.87 10.06
N TYR A 96 -8.80 15.86 10.42
CA TYR A 96 -8.54 15.53 11.83
C TYR A 96 -8.00 16.72 12.62
N TYR A 97 -6.95 17.38 12.15
CA TYR A 97 -6.34 18.50 12.86
C TYR A 97 -7.24 19.75 12.87
N THR A 98 -8.06 19.96 11.83
CA THR A 98 -9.04 21.04 11.81
C THR A 98 -10.09 20.85 12.90
N GLU A 99 -10.67 19.65 13.00
CA GLU A 99 -11.67 19.36 14.05
C GLU A 99 -11.04 19.39 15.45
N MET A 100 -9.84 18.85 15.59
CA MET A 100 -9.08 18.91 16.84
C MET A 100 -8.83 20.36 17.29
N HIS A 101 -8.44 21.24 16.35
CA HIS A 101 -8.22 22.66 16.64
C HIS A 101 -9.51 23.37 17.10
N LYS A 102 -10.65 23.08 16.45
CA LYS A 102 -11.96 23.62 16.87
C LYS A 102 -12.31 23.20 18.29
N ILE A 103 -12.23 21.90 18.59
CA ILE A 103 -12.57 21.34 19.91
C ILE A 103 -11.70 21.97 21.00
N PHE A 104 -10.39 22.05 20.77
CA PHE A 104 -9.50 22.68 21.75
C PHE A 104 -9.72 24.19 21.86
N GLY A 105 -10.00 24.88 20.76
CA GLY A 105 -10.35 26.30 20.80
C GLY A 105 -11.61 26.56 21.63
N ASP A 106 -12.66 25.76 21.44
CA ASP A 106 -13.91 25.85 22.19
C ASP A 106 -13.68 25.54 23.69
N LEU A 107 -12.85 24.54 24.00
CA LEU A 107 -12.50 24.20 25.38
C LEU A 107 -11.72 25.33 26.07
N THR A 108 -10.70 25.89 25.40
CA THR A 108 -9.94 27.03 25.92
C THR A 108 -10.86 28.21 26.19
N ALA A 109 -11.76 28.53 25.25
CA ALA A 109 -12.72 29.62 25.43
C ALA A 109 -13.73 29.38 26.56
N GLN A 110 -13.98 28.13 26.96
CA GLN A 110 -14.80 27.81 28.14
C GLN A 110 -14.02 27.94 29.44
N ILE A 111 -12.76 27.51 29.45
CA ILE A 111 -11.87 27.62 30.63
C ILE A 111 -11.54 29.09 30.93
N ASP A 112 -11.30 29.89 29.91
CA ASP A 112 -10.96 31.31 30.05
C ASP A 112 -12.15 32.19 30.45
N ARG A 113 -13.37 31.64 30.50
CA ARG A 113 -14.51 32.38 31.08
C ARG A 113 -14.29 32.49 32.58
N PRO A 114 -14.14 33.71 33.13
CA PRO A 114 -14.08 33.87 34.56
C PRO A 114 -15.39 33.33 35.15
N GLY A 115 -15.28 32.34 36.03
CA GLY A 115 -16.40 31.94 36.87
C GLY A 115 -16.89 33.15 37.67
N LEU A 116 -18.15 33.12 38.10
CA LEU A 116 -18.66 34.09 39.07
C LEU A 116 -17.70 34.15 40.26
N SER A 117 -17.41 35.36 40.75
CA SER A 117 -16.69 35.51 42.02
C SER A 117 -17.47 34.83 43.15
N ASP A 118 -16.80 34.51 44.26
CA ASP A 118 -17.48 33.89 45.41
C ASP A 118 -18.67 34.74 45.87
N GLU A 119 -18.49 36.07 45.95
CA GLU A 119 -19.54 37.02 46.29
C GLU A 119 -20.72 37.03 45.29
N GLN A 120 -20.44 36.92 43.99
CA GLN A 120 -21.49 36.85 42.97
C GLN A 120 -22.27 35.54 43.05
N ARG A 121 -21.57 34.42 43.33
CA ARG A 121 -22.19 33.11 43.55
C ARG A 121 -23.07 33.10 44.80
N GLU A 122 -22.62 33.72 45.88
CA GLU A 122 -23.39 33.83 47.13
C GLU A 122 -24.69 34.63 46.90
N ARG A 123 -24.60 35.78 46.22
CA ARG A 123 -25.79 36.58 45.87
C ARG A 123 -26.80 35.82 45.01
N GLU A 124 -26.34 35.08 44.00
CA GLU A 124 -27.24 34.25 43.18
C GLU A 124 -27.90 33.13 43.98
N ASN A 125 -27.15 32.48 44.88
CA ASN A 125 -27.70 31.44 45.74
C ASN A 125 -28.75 31.99 46.69
N ASP A 126 -28.49 33.14 47.33
CA ASP A 126 -29.44 33.79 48.22
C ASP A 126 -30.70 34.23 47.48
N ALA A 127 -30.56 34.76 46.25
CA ALA A 127 -31.70 35.11 45.41
C ALA A 127 -32.57 33.87 45.09
N LYS A 128 -31.95 32.75 44.70
CA LYS A 128 -32.66 31.48 44.43
C LYS A 128 -33.31 30.90 45.69
N LEU A 129 -32.63 30.97 46.84
CA LEU A 129 -33.20 30.55 48.12
C LEU A 129 -34.38 31.43 48.53
N SER A 130 -34.30 32.74 48.28
CA SER A 130 -35.40 33.68 48.50
C SER A 130 -36.60 33.37 47.61
N GLU A 131 -36.37 33.03 46.34
CA GLU A 131 -37.43 32.61 45.42
C GLU A 131 -38.09 31.30 45.88
N LEU A 132 -37.30 30.31 46.31
CA LEU A 132 -37.81 29.06 46.87
C LEU A 132 -38.63 29.28 48.14
N ARG A 133 -38.20 30.20 49.01
CA ARG A 133 -38.95 30.60 50.21
C ARG A 133 -40.27 31.28 49.84
N ALA A 134 -40.27 32.15 48.84
CA ALA A 134 -41.48 32.83 48.37
C ALA A 134 -42.51 31.87 47.73
N LEU A 135 -42.05 30.73 47.21
CA LEU A 135 -42.89 29.64 46.70
C LEU A 135 -43.32 28.64 47.80
N SER A 136 -42.80 28.78 49.02
CA SER A 136 -43.20 27.96 50.15
C SER A 136 -44.62 28.35 50.58
N ILE A 137 -45.53 27.38 50.57
CA ILE A 137 -46.94 27.56 50.93
C ILE A 137 -47.16 27.31 52.44
N VAL A 138 -46.09 27.00 53.19
CA VAL A 138 -46.16 26.92 54.65
C VAL A 138 -46.15 28.37 55.16
N ALA A 139 -47.27 28.81 55.72
CA ALA A 139 -47.41 30.12 56.35
C ALA A 139 -46.38 30.26 57.49
N ASP A 140 -45.68 31.39 57.52
CA ASP A 140 -44.85 31.79 58.66
C ASP A 140 -45.79 32.09 59.85
N ASP A 141 -45.92 31.13 60.77
CA ASP A 141 -46.38 31.34 62.16
C ASP A 141 -45.19 31.62 63.08
#